data_AF-A0A4R4NUK8-F1
#
_entry.id   AF-A0A4R4NUK8-F1
#
_cell.length_a   1.000
_cell.length_b   1.000
_cell.length_c   1.000
_cell.angle_alpha   90.00
_cell.angle_beta   90.00
_cell.angle_gamma   90.00
#
_symmetry.space_group_name_H-M   'P 1'
#
loop_
_entity.id
_entity.type
_entity.pdbx_description
1 polymer ?
#
loop_
_entity_poly.entity_id
_entity_poly.type
_entity_poly.pdbx_seq_one_letter_code
_entity_poly.pdbx_strand_id
1 'polypeptide(L)'
;MASGERYPLGRRLLEFTKCERRFGVTPQQIFTEDNRVAHVAEYEGQPGRRPLTFDEVQALFDAVDARVEQTQALGRKGSLTARRDAALLKTIYAFGLRRNEARMLDLGDLRRPPKMPQFRQFGGLYVRYGKASRGSPPSAAPC
;
A
#
# COMPACT_ATOMS: atom_id res chain seq x y z
N MET A 1 45.27 5.11 -23.64
CA MET A 1 44.73 6.38 -24.17
C MET A 1 43.21 6.30 -24.11
N ALA A 2 42.61 6.73 -23.01
CA ALA A 2 41.15 6.72 -22.85
C ALA A 2 40.61 8.11 -23.22
N SER A 3 39.87 8.17 -24.32
CA SER A 3 39.18 9.37 -24.79
C SER A 3 38.12 9.76 -23.75
N GLY A 4 38.27 10.95 -23.20
CA GLY A 4 37.36 11.49 -22.19
C GLY A 4 36.17 12.17 -22.84
N GLU A 5 34.98 11.61 -22.61
CA GLU A 5 33.72 12.29 -22.91
C GLU A 5 33.17 12.88 -21.61
N ARG A 6 33.36 14.19 -21.45
CA ARG A 6 32.90 14.98 -20.30
C ARG A 6 31.46 15.45 -20.56
N TYR A 7 30.49 14.82 -19.91
CA TYR A 7 29.10 15.28 -19.89
C TYR A 7 28.88 16.36 -18.79
N PRO A 8 28.12 17.45 -19.05
CA PRO A 8 28.11 18.60 -18.16
C PRO A 8 27.08 18.45 -17.03
N LEU A 9 27.54 18.18 -15.79
CA LEU A 9 26.70 18.13 -14.58
C LEU A 9 26.79 19.43 -13.76
N GLY A 10 26.30 20.53 -14.34
CA GLY A 10 26.48 21.90 -13.85
C GLY A 10 25.79 22.34 -12.54
N ARG A 11 25.27 21.43 -11.70
CA ARG A 11 24.69 21.82 -10.39
C ARG A 11 24.99 20.88 -9.21
N ARG A 12 25.73 19.79 -9.42
CA ARG A 12 25.91 18.72 -8.42
C ARG A 12 27.26 18.74 -7.69
N LEU A 13 28.09 19.77 -7.93
CA LEU A 13 29.49 19.82 -7.45
C LEU A 13 29.66 20.26 -5.98
N LEU A 14 28.67 20.96 -5.40
CA LEU A 14 28.76 21.51 -4.03
C LEU A 14 28.72 20.44 -2.93
N GLU A 15 28.09 19.30 -3.19
CA GLU A 15 27.96 18.21 -2.22
C GLU A 15 29.15 17.24 -2.30
N PHE A 16 29.70 17.01 -3.49
CA PHE A 16 30.87 16.15 -3.68
C PHE A 16 32.12 16.69 -2.99
N THR A 17 32.33 18.02 -3.03
CA THR A 17 33.45 18.67 -2.33
C THR A 17 33.35 18.57 -0.81
N LYS A 18 32.14 18.44 -0.24
CA LYS A 18 31.95 18.19 1.21
C LYS A 18 32.31 16.75 1.59
N CYS A 19 31.97 15.77 0.75
CA CYS A 19 32.30 14.37 0.99
C CYS A 19 33.81 14.12 0.90
N GLU A 20 34.48 14.71 -0.09
CA GLU A 20 35.94 14.61 -0.24
C GLU A 20 36.68 15.19 0.98
N ARG A 21 36.29 16.38 1.44
CA ARG A 21 36.91 17.01 2.63
C ARG A 21 36.71 16.23 3.92
N ARG A 22 35.61 15.50 4.06
CA ARG A 22 35.28 14.79 5.32
C ARG A 22 35.71 13.34 5.34
N PHE A 23 35.72 12.69 4.19
CA PHE A 23 35.90 11.24 4.10
C PHE A 23 37.05 10.84 3.17
N GLY A 24 37.71 11.79 2.48
CA GLY A 24 38.81 11.51 1.55
C GLY A 24 38.41 10.69 0.32
N VAL A 25 37.10 10.53 0.09
CA VAL A 25 36.54 9.68 -0.96
C VAL A 25 35.56 10.51 -1.78
N THR A 26 35.74 10.51 -3.10
CA THR A 26 34.79 11.09 -4.05
C THR A 26 33.73 10.05 -4.38
N PRO A 27 32.43 10.30 -4.08
CA PRO A 27 31.37 9.36 -4.39
C PRO A 27 31.27 9.11 -5.90
N GLN A 28 31.32 7.85 -6.30
CA GLN A 28 31.07 7.47 -7.70
C GLN A 28 29.56 7.47 -7.99
N GLN A 29 29.17 7.90 -9.18
CA GLN A 29 27.78 7.87 -9.62
C GLN A 29 27.35 6.42 -9.86
N ILE A 30 26.58 5.86 -8.92
CA ILE A 30 26.10 4.45 -8.98
C ILE A 30 24.95 4.30 -10.00
N PHE A 31 24.16 5.34 -10.22
CA PHE A 31 23.04 5.34 -11.17
C PHE A 31 23.47 5.92 -12.52
N THR A 32 23.72 5.04 -13.49
CA THR A 32 23.92 5.36 -14.91
C THR A 32 22.61 5.23 -15.68
N GLU A 33 22.58 5.68 -16.93
CA GLU A 33 21.39 5.54 -17.81
C GLU A 33 20.99 4.07 -17.97
N ASP A 34 21.97 3.16 -17.99
CA ASP A 34 21.76 1.70 -18.08
C ASP A 34 21.24 1.06 -16.78
N ASN A 35 21.45 1.71 -15.62
CA ASN A 35 21.01 1.22 -14.30
C ASN A 35 19.82 2.01 -13.74
N ARG A 36 19.32 3.01 -14.47
CA ARG A 36 18.03 3.62 -14.18
C ARG A 36 16.94 2.69 -14.69
N VAL A 37 16.36 1.92 -13.77
CA VAL A 37 15.00 1.44 -13.98
C VAL A 37 14.12 2.69 -14.11
N ALA A 38 13.73 3.03 -15.34
CA ALA A 38 12.70 4.03 -15.57
C ALA A 38 11.48 3.60 -14.74
N HIS A 39 11.10 4.42 -13.76
CA HIS A 39 9.81 4.23 -13.09
C HIS A 39 8.73 4.41 -14.17
N VAL A 40 8.23 3.30 -14.72
CA VAL A 40 7.20 3.30 -15.78
C VAL A 40 5.84 3.82 -15.28
N ALA A 41 5.72 4.22 -14.00
CA ALA A 41 4.65 5.10 -13.55
C ALA A 41 5.02 5.74 -12.19
N GLU A 42 5.11 7.07 -12.12
CA GLU A 42 5.13 7.80 -10.85
C GLU A 42 3.73 7.87 -10.18
N TYR A 43 2.68 7.40 -10.84
CA TYR A 43 1.33 7.35 -10.29
C TYR A 43 0.43 6.41 -11.11
N GLU A 44 0.01 5.27 -10.55
CA GLU A 44 -0.97 4.34 -11.16
C GLU A 44 -2.43 4.81 -10.99
N GLY A 45 -2.66 6.11 -10.74
CA GLY A 45 -4.00 6.68 -10.62
C GLY A 45 -4.41 7.41 -11.90
N GLN A 46 -5.53 7.00 -12.51
CA GLN A 46 -6.18 7.86 -13.50
C GLN A 46 -6.66 9.15 -12.80
N PRO A 47 -6.53 10.35 -13.38
CA PRO A 47 -6.96 11.60 -12.75
C PRO A 47 -8.45 11.58 -12.32
N GLY A 48 -9.30 10.81 -13.02
CA GLY A 48 -10.70 10.59 -12.65
C GLY A 48 -10.94 9.60 -11.49
N ARG A 49 -9.93 8.85 -11.05
CA ARG A 49 -9.98 7.96 -9.89
C ARG A 49 -9.26 8.62 -8.71
N ARG A 50 -9.86 9.68 -8.19
CA ARG A 50 -9.39 10.29 -6.92
C ARG A 50 -9.82 9.41 -5.73
N PRO A 51 -9.05 9.44 -4.61
CA PRO A 51 -9.53 8.93 -3.34
C PRO A 51 -10.85 9.59 -2.93
N LEU A 52 -11.70 8.85 -2.22
CA LEU A 52 -12.91 9.39 -1.60
C LEU A 52 -12.53 10.41 -0.52
N THR A 53 -13.34 11.45 -0.38
CA THR A 53 -13.28 12.37 0.77
C THR A 53 -13.80 11.68 2.02
N PHE A 54 -13.52 12.26 3.20
CA PHE A 54 -14.03 11.74 4.46
C PHE A 54 -15.56 11.64 4.48
N ASP A 55 -16.26 12.67 3.98
CA ASP A 55 -17.72 12.69 3.93
C ASP A 55 -18.27 11.61 2.99
N GLU A 56 -17.61 11.37 1.85
CA GLU A 56 -18.01 10.31 0.92
C GLU A 56 -17.75 8.91 1.51
N VAL A 57 -16.68 8.72 2.27
CA VAL A 57 -16.43 7.47 2.99
C VAL A 57 -17.50 7.24 4.05
N GLN A 58 -17.85 8.29 4.81
CA GLN A 58 -18.91 8.19 5.81
C GLN A 58 -20.25 7.83 5.15
N ALA A 59 -20.63 8.53 4.09
CA ALA A 59 -21.84 8.25 3.33
C ALA A 59 -21.86 6.82 2.75
N LEU A 60 -20.70 6.30 2.32
CA LEU A 60 -20.57 4.92 1.88
C LEU A 60 -20.83 3.92 3.01
N PHE A 61 -20.29 4.17 4.21
CA PHE A 61 -20.53 3.31 5.37
C PHE A 61 -21.99 3.36 5.81
N ASP A 62 -22.57 4.56 5.87
CA ASP A 62 -23.97 4.75 6.23
C ASP A 62 -24.90 4.03 5.25
N ALA A 63 -24.64 4.13 3.95
CA ALA A 63 -25.42 3.44 2.91
C ALA A 63 -25.35 1.91 3.04
N VAL A 64 -24.17 1.38 3.37
CA VAL A 64 -23.95 -0.06 3.53
C VAL A 64 -24.60 -0.58 4.81
N ASP A 65 -24.53 0.16 5.91
CA ASP A 65 -25.20 -0.19 7.17
C ASP A 65 -26.74 -0.10 7.03
N ALA A 66 -27.25 0.95 6.40
CA ALA A 66 -28.69 1.06 6.09
C ALA A 66 -29.18 -0.12 5.25
N ARG A 67 -28.37 -0.63 4.31
CA ARG A 67 -28.70 -1.82 3.52
C ARG A 67 -28.78 -3.09 4.37
N VAL A 68 -27.92 -3.22 5.38
CA VAL A 68 -27.99 -4.32 6.37
C VAL A 68 -29.31 -4.25 7.13
N GLU A 69 -29.64 -3.08 7.67
CA GLU A 69 -30.84 -2.85 8.47
C GLU A 69 -32.12 -3.13 7.66
N GLN A 70 -32.20 -2.60 6.44
CA GLN A 70 -33.33 -2.85 5.53
C GLN A 70 -33.49 -4.34 5.22
N THR A 71 -32.39 -5.04 4.92
CA THR A 71 -32.45 -6.48 4.59
C THR A 71 -32.84 -7.32 5.81
N GLN A 72 -32.40 -6.91 7.00
CA GLN A 72 -32.78 -7.55 8.26
C GLN A 72 -34.25 -7.32 8.59
N ALA A 73 -34.75 -6.09 8.45
CA ALA A 73 -36.14 -5.74 8.71
C ALA A 73 -37.10 -6.52 7.78
N LEU A 74 -36.69 -6.79 6.55
CA LEU A 74 -37.45 -7.59 5.59
C LEU A 74 -37.42 -9.12 5.87
N GLY A 75 -36.67 -9.58 6.89
CA GLY A 75 -36.59 -11.01 7.25
C GLY A 75 -35.99 -11.91 6.18
N ARG A 76 -35.30 -11.34 5.17
CA ARG A 76 -34.79 -12.10 4.02
C ARG A 76 -33.49 -12.82 4.39
N LYS A 77 -33.27 -13.99 3.79
CA LYS A 77 -32.02 -14.78 3.91
C LYS A 77 -30.74 -13.99 3.54
N GLY A 78 -30.88 -12.87 2.81
CA GLY A 78 -29.78 -12.01 2.40
C GLY A 78 -29.15 -11.16 3.51
N SER A 79 -29.70 -11.15 4.73
CA SER A 79 -29.19 -10.31 5.83
C SER A 79 -27.74 -10.66 6.22
N LEU A 80 -27.36 -11.94 6.15
CA LEU A 80 -25.98 -12.37 6.37
C LEU A 80 -25.04 -11.88 5.28
N THR A 81 -25.47 -11.94 4.02
CA THR A 81 -24.68 -11.44 2.88
C THR A 81 -24.44 -9.94 2.99
N ALA A 82 -25.48 -9.17 3.31
CA ALA A 82 -25.35 -7.73 3.51
C ALA A 82 -24.38 -7.40 4.65
N ARG A 83 -24.46 -8.12 5.79
CA ARG A 83 -23.53 -7.94 6.91
C ARG A 83 -22.10 -8.31 6.55
N ARG A 84 -21.91 -9.39 5.80
CA ARG A 84 -20.59 -9.82 5.32
C ARG A 84 -19.98 -8.74 4.43
N ASP A 85 -20.75 -8.21 3.49
CA ASP A 85 -20.28 -7.20 2.55
C ASP A 85 -19.94 -5.89 3.29
N ALA A 86 -20.73 -5.52 4.29
CA ALA A 86 -20.45 -4.41 5.19
C ALA A 86 -19.14 -4.57 5.96
N ALA A 87 -18.95 -5.73 6.60
CA ALA A 87 -17.73 -6.04 7.33
C ALA A 87 -16.50 -6.06 6.41
N LEU A 88 -16.62 -6.68 5.23
CA LEU A 88 -15.52 -6.75 4.26
C LEU A 88 -15.10 -5.36 3.78
N LEU A 89 -16.07 -4.50 3.44
CA LEU A 89 -15.80 -3.14 2.96
C LEU A 89 -15.10 -2.30 4.03
N LYS A 90 -15.58 -2.36 5.28
CA LYS A 90 -14.94 -1.68 6.42
C LYS A 90 -13.55 -2.23 6.73
N THR A 91 -13.34 -3.53 6.57
CA THR A 91 -12.02 -4.18 6.75
C THR A 91 -11.02 -3.71 5.68
N ILE A 92 -11.45 -3.67 4.42
CA ILE A 92 -10.63 -3.15 3.31
C ILE A 92 -10.22 -1.71 3.57
N TYR A 93 -11.15 -0.86 4.02
CA TYR A 93 -10.85 0.52 4.36
C TYR A 93 -9.89 0.65 5.55
N ALA A 94 -10.15 -0.07 6.64
CA ALA A 94 -9.36 0.01 7.87
C ALA A 94 -7.89 -0.39 7.69
N PHE A 95 -7.62 -1.41 6.86
CA PHE A 95 -6.27 -1.95 6.67
C PHE A 95 -5.66 -1.63 5.30
N GLY A 96 -6.38 -0.93 4.41
CA GLY A 96 -5.89 -0.55 3.08
C GLY A 96 -5.63 -1.74 2.14
N LEU A 97 -6.49 -2.76 2.19
CA LEU A 97 -6.27 -4.02 1.48
C LEU A 97 -6.49 -3.90 -0.03
N ARG A 98 -5.63 -4.57 -0.80
CA ARG A 98 -5.88 -4.82 -2.22
C ARG A 98 -6.91 -5.94 -2.40
N ARG A 99 -7.53 -6.00 -3.58
CA ARG A 99 -8.57 -7.01 -3.91
C ARG A 99 -8.11 -8.46 -3.63
N ASN A 100 -6.88 -8.81 -3.99
CA ASN A 100 -6.36 -10.16 -3.77
C ASN A 100 -6.06 -10.43 -2.29
N GLU A 101 -5.58 -9.42 -1.57
CA GLU A 101 -5.28 -9.52 -0.15
C GLU A 101 -6.58 -9.75 0.65
N ALA A 102 -7.64 -9.01 0.32
CA ALA A 102 -8.96 -9.18 0.92
C ALA A 102 -9.63 -10.52 0.55
N ARG A 103 -9.44 -11.01 -0.69
CA ARG A 103 -10.00 -12.32 -1.12
C ARG A 103 -9.37 -13.49 -0.38
N MET A 104 -8.09 -13.41 -0.05
CA MET A 104 -7.34 -14.48 0.60
C MET A 104 -7.29 -14.36 2.13
N LEU A 105 -8.01 -13.39 2.68
CA LEU A 105 -7.99 -13.11 4.11
C LEU A 105 -8.68 -14.21 4.91
N ASP A 106 -8.08 -14.58 6.05
CA ASP A 106 -8.61 -15.56 6.99
C ASP A 106 -8.65 -14.98 8.42
N LEU A 107 -9.43 -15.60 9.30
CA LEU A 107 -9.54 -15.21 10.71
C LEU A 107 -8.22 -15.35 11.46
N GLY A 108 -7.35 -16.28 11.02
CA GLY A 108 -6.00 -16.46 11.57
C GLY A 108 -5.04 -15.30 11.27
N ASP A 109 -5.37 -14.44 10.31
CA ASP A 109 -4.57 -13.27 9.94
C ASP A 109 -4.75 -12.09 10.91
N LEU A 110 -5.75 -12.17 11.80
CA LEU A 110 -6.04 -11.16 12.81
C LEU A 110 -5.09 -11.28 14.01
N ARG A 111 -4.49 -10.17 14.43
CA ARG A 111 -3.53 -10.13 15.54
C ARG A 111 -3.85 -9.03 16.54
N ARG A 112 -3.50 -9.30 17.80
CA ARG A 112 -3.56 -8.32 18.87
C ARG A 112 -2.34 -7.40 18.81
N PRO A 113 -2.51 -6.10 18.52
CA PRO A 113 -1.37 -5.19 18.53
C PRO A 113 -0.97 -4.89 19.98
N PRO A 114 0.34 -4.94 20.32
CA PRO A 114 0.81 -4.66 21.68
C PRO A 114 0.55 -3.21 22.10
N LYS A 115 0.54 -2.27 21.14
CA LYS A 115 0.36 -0.83 21.37
C LYS A 115 -1.11 -0.38 21.43
N MET A 116 -2.06 -1.24 21.06
CA MET A 116 -3.50 -0.89 21.04
C MET A 116 -4.38 -2.06 21.53
N PRO A 117 -4.26 -2.45 22.82
CA PRO A 117 -4.96 -3.62 23.37
C PRO A 117 -6.48 -3.49 23.33
N GLN A 118 -7.03 -2.27 23.26
CA GLN A 118 -8.47 -2.00 23.17
C GLN A 118 -9.12 -2.63 21.92
N PHE A 119 -8.36 -2.78 20.84
CA PHE A 119 -8.87 -3.39 19.59
C PHE A 119 -8.79 -4.92 19.60
N ARG A 120 -8.33 -5.54 20.71
CA ARG A 120 -8.19 -7.00 20.85
C ARG A 120 -7.49 -7.59 19.63
N GLN A 121 -7.93 -8.74 19.13
CA GLN A 121 -7.37 -9.39 17.94
C GLN A 121 -7.61 -8.63 16.64
N PHE A 122 -8.45 -7.58 16.63
CA PHE A 122 -8.84 -6.86 15.42
C PHE A 122 -8.01 -5.59 15.18
N GLY A 123 -6.97 -5.35 15.99
CA GLY A 123 -6.15 -4.14 15.88
C GLY A 123 -4.94 -4.28 14.95
N GLY A 124 -4.67 -5.48 14.43
CA GLY A 124 -3.61 -5.73 13.47
C GLY A 124 -4.00 -6.83 12.50
N LEU A 125 -3.50 -6.74 11.27
CA LEU A 125 -3.79 -7.68 10.20
C LEU A 125 -2.50 -8.10 9.50
N TYR A 126 -2.35 -9.40 9.28
CA TYR A 126 -1.23 -9.96 8.55
C TYR A 126 -1.60 -10.35 7.13
N VAL A 127 -0.90 -9.79 6.14
CA VAL A 127 -1.19 -10.05 4.74
C VAL A 127 -0.26 -11.15 4.21
N ARG A 128 -0.79 -12.38 4.11
CA ARG A 128 -0.05 -13.55 3.58
C ARG A 128 0.16 -13.52 2.07
N TYR A 129 -0.72 -12.87 1.32
CA TYR A 129 -0.69 -12.83 -0.14
C TYR A 129 -0.43 -11.41 -0.64
N GLY A 130 0.64 -10.80 -0.13
CA GLY A 130 1.04 -9.45 -0.50
C GLY A 130 1.55 -9.34 -1.93
N LYS A 131 1.72 -8.10 -2.40
CA LYS A 131 2.30 -7.81 -3.72
C LYS A 131 3.62 -8.57 -3.90
N ALA A 132 3.67 -9.41 -4.92
CA ALA A 132 4.90 -10.04 -5.38
C ALA A 132 5.78 -9.00 -6.11
N SER A 133 7.10 -9.09 -5.94
CA SER A 133 8.04 -8.56 -6.94
C SER A 133 7.90 -9.32 -8.26
N ARG A 134 8.15 -8.68 -9.41
CA ARG A 134 8.07 -9.33 -10.73
C ARG A 134 8.91 -10.62 -10.72
N GLY A 135 8.26 -11.76 -10.98
CA GLY A 135 8.91 -13.07 -11.07
C GLY A 135 9.07 -13.82 -9.75
N SER A 136 8.59 -13.29 -8.63
CA SER A 136 8.65 -13.95 -7.32
C SER A 136 7.26 -14.45 -6.88
N PRO A 137 7.17 -15.50 -6.06
CA PRO A 137 5.93 -15.80 -5.35
C PRO A 137 5.49 -14.59 -4.51
N PRO A 138 4.17 -14.44 -4.22
CA PRO A 138 3.68 -13.38 -3.34
C PRO A 138 4.49 -13.38 -2.04
N SER A 139 4.79 -12.19 -1.53
CA SER A 139 5.51 -12.04 -0.27
C SER A 139 4.62 -12.63 0.83
N ALA A 140 4.86 -13.90 1.14
CA ALA A 140 4.29 -14.57 2.28
C ALA A 140 5.03 -14.03 3.48
N ALA A 141 4.31 -13.24 4.27
CA ALA A 141 4.83 -12.80 5.52
C ALA A 141 4.95 -14.08 6.42
N PRO A 142 6.09 -14.30 7.12
CA PRO A 142 6.36 -15.51 7.90
C PRO A 142 5.28 -15.82 8.96
N CYS A 143 4.89 -17.09 9.09
CA CYS A 143 3.91 -17.57 10.07
C CYS A 143 4.26 -17.23 11.52
#